data_AF-A0A0R0MHP4-F1
#
_entry.id   AF-A0A0R0MHP4-F1
#
_cell.length_a   1.000
_cell.length_b   1.000
_cell.length_c   1.000
_cell.angle_alpha   90.00
_cell.angle_beta   90.00
_cell.angle_gamma   90.00
#
_symmetry.space_group_name_H-M   'P 1'
#
loop_
_entity.id
_entity.type
_entity.pdbx_description
1 polymer ?
#
loop_
_entity_poly.entity_id
_entity_poly.type
_entity_poly.pdbx_seq_one_letter_code
_entity_poly.pdbx_strand_id
1 'polypeptide(L)'
;MLRPRQTGFSLIELMVAIAILAMLMVAGVPSFSSFIQNRKIRTAASAVQDGLNVAKSEAVRRNTNISFALDAAGGWVVGCTTVVGTDCPASIQARPSGEGSVGIATTATNLTFNGYGRASSLAAGTNATIDVSNPLGACEDAGGTMRCLRVVVTPGGQIRMCDPKSTISNPTSPQAC
;
A
#
# COMPACT_ATOMS: atom_id res chain seq x y z
N MET A 1 -7.42 22.22 60.69
CA MET A 1 -7.60 21.62 59.34
C MET A 1 -8.00 22.74 58.38
N LEU A 2 -7.06 23.28 57.61
CA LEU A 2 -7.35 24.33 56.62
C LEU A 2 -7.91 23.68 55.34
N ARG A 3 -9.16 23.98 55.04
CA ARG A 3 -9.87 23.48 53.85
C ARG A 3 -9.28 24.22 52.62
N PRO A 4 -8.71 23.53 51.62
CA PRO A 4 -8.23 24.20 50.42
C PRO A 4 -9.42 24.87 49.72
N ARG A 5 -9.26 26.15 49.38
CA ARG A 5 -10.24 26.97 48.67
C ARG A 5 -10.35 26.41 47.26
N GLN A 6 -11.52 25.94 46.85
CA GLN A 6 -11.76 25.55 45.46
C GLN A 6 -11.61 26.80 44.58
N THR A 7 -10.55 26.84 43.78
CA THR A 7 -10.37 27.83 42.71
C THR A 7 -11.11 27.33 41.48
N GLY A 8 -12.29 27.90 41.21
CA GLY A 8 -13.04 27.65 39.98
C GLY A 8 -12.53 28.50 38.82
N PHE A 9 -12.78 28.04 37.59
CA PHE A 9 -12.53 28.81 36.36
C PHE A 9 -13.53 29.96 36.22
N SER A 10 -13.06 31.11 35.71
CA SER A 10 -13.96 32.21 35.38
C SER A 10 -14.79 31.92 34.13
N LEU A 11 -15.99 32.49 34.03
CA LEU A 11 -16.84 32.35 32.84
C LEU A 11 -16.11 32.84 31.58
N ILE A 12 -15.34 33.92 31.67
CA ILE A 12 -14.54 34.43 30.56
C ILE A 12 -13.41 33.47 30.15
N GLU A 13 -12.81 32.79 31.12
CA GLU A 13 -11.72 31.85 30.90
C GLU A 13 -12.22 30.60 30.16
N LEU A 14 -13.43 30.14 30.51
CA LEU A 14 -14.11 29.05 29.81
C LEU A 14 -14.49 29.46 28.38
N MET A 15 -14.97 30.69 28.16
CA MET A 15 -15.26 31.18 26.81
C MET A 15 -14.00 31.28 25.94
N VAL A 16 -12.90 31.79 26.48
CA VAL A 16 -11.62 31.87 25.76
C VAL A 16 -11.07 30.47 25.46
N ALA A 17 -11.13 29.54 26.42
CA ALA A 17 -10.70 28.16 26.21
C ALA A 17 -11.50 27.46 25.10
N ILE A 18 -12.82 27.61 25.09
CA ILE A 18 -13.69 27.05 24.02
C ILE A 18 -13.39 27.70 22.66
N ALA A 19 -13.15 29.02 22.62
CA ALA A 19 -12.80 29.71 21.39
C ALA A 19 -11.48 29.20 20.79
N ILE A 20 -10.45 29.01 21.63
CA ILE A 20 -9.16 28.45 21.20
C ILE A 20 -9.33 27.01 20.73
N LEU A 21 -10.08 26.18 21.47
CA LEU A 21 -10.35 24.79 21.10
C LEU A 21 -11.07 24.69 19.75
N ALA A 22 -12.06 25.54 19.50
CA ALA A 22 -12.78 25.60 18.22
C ALA A 22 -11.83 25.96 17.06
N MET A 23 -10.95 26.94 17.27
CA MET A 23 -9.97 27.35 16.25
C MET A 23 -8.97 26.24 15.92
N LEU A 24 -8.48 25.52 16.94
CA LEU A 24 -7.59 24.38 16.77
C LEU A 24 -8.25 23.21 16.02
N MET A 25 -9.52 22.92 16.31
CA MET A 25 -10.26 21.87 15.60
C MET A 25 -10.41 22.18 14.11
N VAL A 26 -10.72 23.43 13.74
CA VAL A 26 -10.84 23.85 12.34
C VAL A 26 -9.51 23.71 11.60
N ALA A 27 -8.39 24.06 12.25
CA ALA A 27 -7.06 23.94 11.64
C ALA A 27 -6.55 22.48 11.53
N GLY A 28 -6.97 21.58 12.43
CA GLY A 28 -6.41 20.22 12.52
C GLY A 28 -7.05 19.17 11.60
N VAL A 29 -8.36 19.27 11.33
CA VAL A 29 -9.13 18.27 10.57
C VAL A 29 -8.60 17.95 9.16
N PRO A 30 -8.21 18.91 8.30
CA PRO A 30 -7.81 18.58 6.92
C PRO A 30 -6.56 17.68 6.86
N SER A 31 -5.63 17.82 7.81
CA SER A 31 -4.41 17.01 7.90
C SER A 31 -4.68 15.54 8.24
N PHE A 32 -5.82 15.25 8.89
CA PHE A 32 -6.17 13.89 9.28
C PHE A 32 -6.67 13.06 8.08
N SER A 33 -7.34 13.71 7.12
CA SER A 33 -7.84 13.04 5.91
C SER A 33 -6.69 12.53 5.03
N SER A 34 -5.71 13.37 4.71
CA SER A 34 -4.54 12.96 3.91
C SER A 34 -3.73 11.87 4.61
N PHE A 35 -3.56 11.96 5.93
CA PHE A 35 -2.92 10.90 6.72
C PHE A 35 -3.64 9.55 6.58
N ILE A 36 -4.97 9.52 6.70
CA ILE A 36 -5.75 8.28 6.53
C ILE A 36 -5.58 7.72 5.11
N GLN A 37 -5.65 8.56 4.07
CA GLN A 37 -5.50 8.07 2.69
C GLN A 37 -4.09 7.52 2.44
N ASN A 38 -3.05 8.19 2.94
CA ASN A 38 -1.67 7.71 2.84
C ASN A 38 -1.47 6.39 3.59
N ARG A 39 -2.14 6.19 4.74
CA ARG A 39 -2.14 4.92 5.46
C ARG A 39 -2.80 3.81 4.64
N LYS A 40 -3.95 4.07 4.02
CA LYS A 40 -4.63 3.10 3.15
C LYS A 40 -3.78 2.70 1.95
N ILE A 41 -3.16 3.67 1.27
CA ILE A 41 -2.23 3.43 0.15
C ILE A 41 -1.08 2.52 0.60
N ARG A 42 -0.46 2.83 1.75
CA ARG A 42 0.63 2.02 2.30
C ARG A 42 0.21 0.61 2.66
N THR A 43 -0.94 0.43 3.29
CA THR A 43 -1.49 -0.89 3.62
C THR A 43 -1.75 -1.70 2.35
N ALA A 44 -2.36 -1.10 1.32
CA ALA A 44 -2.61 -1.77 0.05
C ALA A 44 -1.31 -2.14 -0.69
N ALA A 45 -0.34 -1.23 -0.76
CA ALA A 45 0.96 -1.50 -1.37
C ALA A 45 1.73 -2.62 -0.65
N SER A 46 1.70 -2.63 0.69
CA SER A 46 2.30 -3.71 1.49
C SER A 46 1.61 -5.04 1.20
N ALA A 47 0.28 -5.07 1.16
CA ALA A 47 -0.47 -6.29 0.86
C ALA A 47 -0.20 -6.82 -0.57
N VAL A 48 0.00 -5.94 -1.56
CA VAL A 48 0.44 -6.35 -2.91
C VAL A 48 1.84 -6.94 -2.87
N GLN A 49 2.76 -6.30 -2.15
CA GLN A 49 4.13 -6.79 -1.99
C GLN A 49 4.15 -8.17 -1.30
N ASP A 50 3.30 -8.37 -0.29
CA ASP A 50 3.14 -9.65 0.40
C ASP A 50 2.61 -10.73 -0.54
N GLY A 51 1.57 -10.44 -1.33
CA GLY A 51 1.04 -11.38 -2.32
C GLY A 51 2.07 -11.78 -3.38
N LEU A 52 2.90 -10.85 -3.84
CA LEU A 52 4.01 -11.14 -4.76
C LEU A 52 5.08 -12.02 -4.11
N ASN A 53 5.42 -11.77 -2.85
CA ASN A 53 6.36 -12.60 -2.08
C ASN A 53 5.81 -14.02 -1.86
N VAL A 54 4.51 -14.16 -1.58
CA VAL A 54 3.84 -15.46 -1.50
C VAL A 54 3.95 -16.18 -2.84
N ALA A 55 3.58 -15.54 -3.96
CA ALA A 55 3.67 -16.14 -5.29
C ALA A 55 5.08 -16.63 -5.63
N LYS A 56 6.09 -15.79 -5.36
CA LYS A 56 7.49 -16.16 -5.58
C LYS A 56 7.92 -17.33 -4.69
N SER A 57 7.58 -17.29 -3.40
CA SER A 57 7.96 -18.35 -2.46
C SER A 57 7.30 -19.68 -2.79
N GLU A 58 6.03 -19.67 -3.21
CA GLU A 58 5.30 -20.87 -3.64
C GLU A 58 5.86 -21.42 -4.95
N ALA A 59 6.28 -20.56 -5.89
CA ALA A 59 6.93 -21.00 -7.13
C ALA A 59 8.23 -21.76 -6.84
N VAL A 60 9.07 -21.22 -5.96
CA VAL A 60 10.33 -21.85 -5.54
C VAL A 60 10.05 -23.13 -4.74
N ARG A 61 9.13 -23.08 -3.77
CA ARG A 61 8.80 -24.23 -2.90
C ARG A 61 8.28 -25.42 -3.69
N ARG A 62 7.50 -25.17 -4.74
CA ARG A 62 6.87 -26.20 -5.58
C ARG A 62 7.64 -26.50 -6.86
N ASN A 63 8.73 -25.76 -7.12
CA ASN A 63 9.51 -25.80 -8.36
C ASN A 63 8.62 -25.75 -9.63
N THR A 64 7.60 -24.90 -9.61
CA THR A 64 6.61 -24.78 -10.70
C THR A 64 6.23 -23.32 -10.94
N ASN A 65 5.46 -23.08 -12.00
CA ASN A 65 4.98 -21.74 -12.36
C ASN A 65 3.76 -21.35 -11.52
N ILE A 66 3.88 -20.24 -10.80
CA ILE A 66 2.82 -19.66 -9.98
C ILE A 66 2.48 -18.28 -10.52
N SER A 67 1.19 -18.04 -10.76
CA SER A 67 0.66 -16.74 -11.15
C SER A 67 0.29 -15.90 -9.93
N PHE A 68 0.45 -14.59 -10.09
CA PHE A 68 -0.07 -13.54 -9.24
C PHE A 68 -0.94 -12.64 -10.12
N ALA A 69 -2.24 -12.65 -9.88
CA ALA A 69 -3.20 -11.79 -10.58
C ALA A 69 -3.69 -10.72 -9.61
N LEU A 70 -3.49 -9.45 -9.97
CA LEU A 70 -3.94 -8.27 -9.23
C LEU A 70 -4.99 -7.53 -10.07
N ASP A 71 -6.13 -7.22 -9.46
CA ASP A 71 -7.18 -6.41 -10.05
C ASP A 71 -6.91 -4.89 -9.90
N ALA A 72 -7.78 -4.05 -10.46
CA ALA A 72 -7.65 -2.60 -10.38
C ALA A 72 -8.07 -1.99 -9.03
N ALA A 73 -8.67 -2.79 -8.14
CA ALA A 73 -9.19 -2.38 -6.83
C ALA A 73 -8.34 -2.88 -5.66
N GLY A 74 -7.15 -3.43 -5.93
CA GLY A 74 -6.19 -3.93 -4.95
C GLY A 74 -6.44 -5.34 -4.43
N GLY A 75 -7.38 -6.07 -5.02
CA GLY A 75 -7.61 -7.50 -4.77
C GLY A 75 -6.65 -8.36 -5.59
N TRP A 76 -6.14 -9.44 -5.00
CA TRP A 76 -5.20 -10.31 -5.69
C TRP A 76 -5.40 -11.79 -5.38
N VAL A 77 -4.95 -12.63 -6.30
CA VAL A 77 -4.96 -14.10 -6.18
C VAL A 77 -3.59 -14.65 -6.60
N VAL A 78 -3.08 -15.57 -5.80
CA VAL A 78 -1.90 -16.38 -6.07
C VAL A 78 -2.34 -17.80 -6.35
N GLY A 79 -1.87 -18.40 -7.44
CA GLY A 79 -2.29 -19.73 -7.83
C GLY A 79 -1.38 -20.39 -8.85
N CYS A 80 -1.58 -21.68 -9.09
CA CYS A 80 -0.81 -22.40 -10.11
C CYS A 80 -1.28 -22.03 -11.51
N THR A 81 -0.35 -21.81 -12.45
CA THR A 81 -0.69 -21.60 -13.85
C THR A 81 -1.28 -22.86 -14.48
N THR A 82 -0.80 -24.01 -14.04
CA THR A 82 -1.29 -25.33 -14.42
C THR A 82 -1.76 -26.03 -13.16
N VAL A 83 -3.07 -26.24 -13.06
CA VAL A 83 -3.69 -26.84 -11.87
C VAL A 83 -3.38 -28.33 -11.83
N VAL A 84 -2.86 -28.82 -10.71
CA VAL A 84 -2.55 -30.24 -10.48
C VAL A 84 -3.24 -30.67 -9.21
N GLY A 85 -4.51 -31.10 -9.33
CA GLY A 85 -5.31 -31.58 -8.21
C GLY A 85 -5.27 -30.66 -6.99
N THR A 86 -5.07 -31.24 -5.80
CA THR A 86 -4.86 -30.52 -4.54
C THR A 86 -3.41 -30.11 -4.32
N ASP A 87 -2.48 -30.70 -5.07
CA ASP A 87 -1.05 -30.39 -4.94
C ASP A 87 -0.75 -29.00 -5.46
N CYS A 88 -1.40 -28.55 -6.54
CA CYS A 88 -1.22 -27.21 -7.09
C CYS A 88 -2.58 -26.61 -7.50
N PRO A 89 -3.31 -25.97 -6.57
CA PRO A 89 -4.64 -25.43 -6.86
C PRO A 89 -4.58 -24.12 -7.66
N ALA A 90 -5.70 -23.77 -8.31
CA ALA A 90 -5.88 -22.51 -9.03
C ALA A 90 -5.82 -21.27 -8.12
N SER A 91 -6.09 -21.44 -6.82
CA SER A 91 -5.96 -20.42 -5.79
C SER A 91 -5.29 -21.03 -4.56
N ILE A 92 -4.04 -20.65 -4.32
CA ILE A 92 -3.29 -21.00 -3.11
C ILE A 92 -3.64 -20.01 -2.00
N GLN A 93 -3.64 -18.72 -2.34
CA GLN A 93 -3.99 -17.64 -1.43
C GLN A 93 -4.64 -16.51 -2.23
N ALA A 94 -5.64 -15.88 -1.64
CA ALA A 94 -6.32 -14.74 -2.23
C ALA A 94 -6.56 -13.68 -1.17
N ARG A 95 -6.58 -12.43 -1.61
CA ARG A 95 -7.05 -11.29 -0.83
C ARG A 95 -8.10 -10.55 -1.64
N PRO A 96 -9.36 -10.48 -1.19
CA PRO A 96 -10.38 -9.70 -1.86
C PRO A 96 -10.04 -8.20 -1.87
N SER A 97 -10.57 -7.49 -2.85
CA SER A 97 -10.49 -6.03 -2.91
C SER A 97 -11.25 -5.39 -1.74
N GLY A 98 -10.73 -4.26 -1.24
CA GLY A 98 -11.31 -3.54 -0.10
C GLY A 98 -10.97 -4.09 1.29
N GLU A 99 -10.33 -5.25 1.40
CA GLU A 99 -9.91 -5.80 2.70
C GLU A 99 -8.87 -4.89 3.38
N GLY A 100 -9.23 -4.27 4.51
CA GLY A 100 -8.34 -3.38 5.26
C GLY A 100 -8.09 -1.99 4.63
N SER A 101 -8.52 -1.73 3.40
CA SER A 101 -8.40 -0.42 2.74
C SER A 101 -9.38 -0.29 1.55
N VAL A 102 -10.54 0.34 1.79
CA VAL A 102 -11.54 0.64 0.74
C VAL A 102 -11.18 1.94 0.01
N GLY A 103 -11.42 1.95 -1.31
CA GLY A 103 -11.18 3.10 -2.18
C GLY A 103 -9.72 3.21 -2.61
N ILE A 104 -9.08 2.09 -2.96
CA ILE A 104 -7.74 2.07 -3.53
C ILE A 104 -7.85 1.72 -5.02
N ALA A 105 -6.97 2.33 -5.81
CA ALA A 105 -6.76 1.98 -7.20
C ALA A 105 -5.36 1.40 -7.40
N THR A 106 -5.27 0.33 -8.19
CA THR A 106 -4.01 -0.34 -8.52
C THR A 106 -3.86 -0.55 -10.03
N THR A 107 -2.62 -0.60 -10.52
CA THR A 107 -2.35 -1.08 -11.88
C THR A 107 -2.61 -2.58 -11.95
N ALA A 108 -3.74 -2.98 -12.55
CA ALA A 108 -4.08 -4.39 -12.74
C ALA A 108 -2.94 -5.09 -13.50
N THR A 109 -2.46 -6.20 -12.94
CA THR A 109 -1.24 -6.86 -13.42
C THR A 109 -1.37 -8.36 -13.24
N ASN A 110 -0.89 -9.14 -14.20
CA ASN A 110 -0.71 -10.58 -14.07
C ASN A 110 0.77 -10.93 -14.23
N LEU A 111 1.38 -11.50 -13.18
CA LEU A 111 2.78 -11.92 -13.19
C LEU A 111 2.88 -13.41 -12.95
N THR A 112 3.87 -14.06 -13.58
CA THR A 112 4.18 -15.46 -13.32
C THR A 112 5.60 -15.57 -12.79
N PHE A 113 5.77 -16.27 -11.68
CA PHE A 113 7.07 -16.66 -11.13
C PHE A 113 7.34 -18.14 -11.45
N ASN A 114 8.58 -18.47 -11.81
CA ASN A 114 9.02 -19.85 -12.02
C ASN A 114 9.74 -20.42 -10.79
N GLY A 115 10.12 -21.71 -10.84
CA GLY A 115 10.81 -22.41 -9.75
C GLY A 115 12.16 -21.80 -9.32
N TYR A 116 12.78 -20.95 -10.14
CA TYR A 116 13.99 -20.20 -9.80
C TYR A 116 13.70 -18.85 -9.15
N GLY A 117 12.43 -18.54 -8.89
CA GLY A 117 11.98 -17.27 -8.31
C GLY A 117 12.06 -16.08 -9.28
N ARG A 118 12.25 -16.30 -10.58
CA ARG A 118 12.27 -15.25 -11.61
C ARG A 118 10.85 -14.95 -12.09
N ALA A 119 10.58 -13.70 -12.43
CA ALA A 119 9.31 -13.30 -13.02
C ALA A 119 9.32 -13.64 -14.53
N SER A 120 8.91 -14.86 -14.88
CA SER A 120 8.99 -15.40 -16.25
C SER A 120 8.01 -14.78 -17.23
N SER A 121 7.01 -14.04 -16.76
CA SER A 121 6.09 -13.27 -17.60
C SER A 121 6.67 -11.94 -18.08
N LEU A 122 7.85 -11.54 -17.59
CA LEU A 122 8.50 -10.27 -17.95
C LEU A 122 9.59 -10.50 -19.01
N ALA A 123 9.64 -9.59 -19.98
CA ALA A 123 10.75 -9.52 -20.92
C ALA A 123 12.05 -9.15 -20.18
N ALA A 124 13.19 -9.64 -20.68
CA ALA A 124 14.49 -9.29 -20.12
C ALA A 124 14.70 -7.76 -20.15
N GLY A 125 15.12 -7.20 -19.02
CA GLY A 125 15.34 -5.75 -18.86
C GLY A 125 14.10 -4.92 -18.57
N THR A 126 12.90 -5.51 -18.59
CA THR A 126 11.64 -4.77 -18.36
C THR A 126 11.06 -5.09 -16.99
N ASN A 127 11.00 -4.10 -16.12
CA ASN A 127 10.37 -4.24 -14.81
C ASN A 127 8.84 -4.08 -14.93
N ALA A 128 8.07 -4.85 -14.15
CA ALA A 128 6.67 -4.53 -13.91
C ALA A 128 6.57 -3.44 -12.85
N THR A 129 5.66 -2.50 -13.07
CA THR A 129 5.36 -1.40 -12.15
C THR A 129 3.88 -1.44 -11.79
N ILE A 130 3.59 -1.55 -10.51
CA ILE A 130 2.24 -1.52 -9.96
C ILE A 130 2.10 -0.24 -9.17
N ASP A 131 1.35 0.71 -9.69
CA ASP A 131 1.02 1.93 -8.98
C ASP A 131 -0.13 1.68 -8.02
N VAL A 132 -0.03 2.26 -6.83
CA VAL A 132 -1.03 2.18 -5.76
C VAL A 132 -1.41 3.60 -5.37
N SER A 133 -2.67 3.95 -5.62
CA SER A 133 -3.20 5.29 -5.41
C SER A 133 -4.59 5.23 -4.77
N ASN A 134 -5.17 6.40 -4.53
CA ASN A 134 -6.53 6.54 -4.05
C ASN A 134 -7.28 7.51 -4.97
N PRO A 135 -8.38 7.10 -5.61
CA PRO A 135 -9.11 7.94 -6.56
C PRO A 135 -9.81 9.16 -5.93
N LEU A 136 -9.84 9.29 -4.60
CA LEU A 136 -10.38 10.46 -3.91
C LEU A 136 -9.48 11.70 -4.02
N GLY A 137 -8.26 11.57 -4.52
CA GLY A 137 -7.39 12.71 -4.79
C GLY A 137 -6.20 12.37 -5.66
N ALA A 138 -5.31 13.35 -5.84
CA ALA A 138 -4.16 13.22 -6.71
C ALA A 138 -2.89 12.84 -5.92
N CYS A 139 -2.02 12.08 -6.58
CA CYS A 139 -0.70 11.73 -6.09
C CYS A 139 0.28 12.92 -6.13
N GLU A 140 1.25 12.98 -5.22
CA GLU A 140 2.24 14.07 -5.13
C GLU A 140 3.15 14.22 -6.38
N ASP A 141 3.36 13.14 -7.14
CA ASP A 141 4.05 13.15 -8.44
C ASP A 141 3.22 13.81 -9.54
N ALA A 142 1.88 13.75 -9.43
CA ALA A 142 0.93 14.47 -10.26
C ALA A 142 0.53 15.85 -9.70
N GLY A 143 1.23 16.36 -8.68
CA GLY A 143 0.95 17.68 -8.08
C GLY A 143 -0.15 17.68 -7.01
N GLY A 144 -0.61 16.51 -6.56
CA GLY A 144 -1.55 16.35 -5.47
C GLY A 144 -0.90 16.33 -4.08
N THR A 145 -1.67 15.91 -3.09
CA THR A 145 -1.28 15.88 -1.66
C THR A 145 -1.16 14.46 -1.09
N MET A 146 -1.45 13.43 -1.90
CA MET A 146 -1.41 12.04 -1.48
C MET A 146 -0.08 11.41 -1.87
N ARG A 147 0.55 10.73 -0.92
CA ARG A 147 1.82 10.03 -1.13
C ARG A 147 1.56 8.63 -1.67
N CYS A 148 1.39 8.55 -2.99
CA CYS A 148 1.19 7.30 -3.71
C CYS A 148 2.47 6.45 -3.72
N LEU A 149 2.31 5.14 -3.84
CA LEU A 149 3.42 4.19 -3.79
C LEU A 149 3.42 3.32 -5.03
N ARG A 150 4.60 2.83 -5.40
CA ARG A 150 4.80 1.92 -6.53
C ARG A 150 5.49 0.66 -6.06
N VAL A 151 4.97 -0.49 -6.47
CA VAL A 151 5.64 -1.78 -6.31
C VAL A 151 6.30 -2.14 -7.64
N VAL A 152 7.60 -2.40 -7.62
CA VAL A 152 8.41 -2.75 -8.79
C VAL A 152 8.85 -4.20 -8.67
N VAL A 153 8.63 -4.97 -9.73
CA VAL A 153 9.10 -6.35 -9.87
C VAL A 153 10.06 -6.43 -11.04
N THR A 154 11.28 -6.87 -10.77
CA THR A 154 12.28 -7.08 -11.83
C THR A 154 12.11 -8.46 -12.47
N PRO A 155 12.59 -8.67 -13.71
CA PRO A 155 12.64 -10.01 -14.31
C PRO A 155 13.43 -11.03 -13.45
N GLY A 156 14.42 -10.56 -12.68
CA GLY A 156 15.16 -11.35 -11.71
C GLY A 156 14.37 -11.78 -10.48
N GLY A 157 13.13 -11.30 -10.33
CA GLY A 157 12.24 -11.62 -9.20
C GLY A 157 12.52 -10.81 -7.94
N GLN A 158 13.29 -9.73 -8.04
CA GLN A 158 13.38 -8.75 -6.94
C GLN A 158 12.06 -7.96 -6.90
N ILE A 159 11.45 -7.89 -5.71
CA ILE A 159 10.22 -7.15 -5.43
C ILE A 159 10.57 -6.04 -4.46
N ARG A 160 10.30 -4.78 -4.83
CA ARG A 160 10.55 -3.62 -3.98
C ARG A 160 9.39 -2.62 -4.05
N MET A 161 9.16 -1.91 -2.96
CA MET A 161 8.22 -0.79 -2.90
C MET A 161 9.03 0.51 -2.88
N CYS A 162 8.66 1.46 -3.73
CA CYS A 162 9.28 2.77 -3.85
C CYS A 162 8.24 3.90 -3.88
N ASP A 163 8.72 5.13 -3.74
CA ASP A 163 7.92 6.34 -3.83
C ASP A 163 8.24 7.08 -5.14
N PRO A 164 7.28 7.17 -6.09
CA PRO A 164 7.50 7.84 -7.38
C PRO A 164 7.88 9.32 -7.26
N LYS A 165 7.50 10.00 -6.16
CA LYS A 165 7.84 11.41 -5.96
C LYS A 165 9.25 11.61 -5.44
N SER A 166 9.88 10.56 -4.90
CA SER A 166 11.20 10.64 -4.26
C SER A 166 12.22 11.30 -5.20
N THR A 167 12.80 12.41 -4.75
CA THR A 167 13.88 13.11 -5.46
C THR A 167 15.26 12.48 -5.23
N ILE A 168 15.31 11.35 -4.51
CA ILE A 168 16.55 10.60 -4.28
C ILE A 168 16.97 9.98 -5.60
N SER A 169 17.89 10.63 -6.31
CA SER A 169 18.46 10.19 -7.60
C SER A 169 19.42 8.98 -7.48
N ASN A 170 19.44 8.32 -6.32
CA ASN A 170 20.29 7.15 -6.11
C ASN A 170 19.52 5.85 -6.44
N PRO A 171 19.88 5.12 -7.51
CA PRO A 171 19.20 3.90 -7.92
C PRO A 171 19.38 2.73 -6.94
N THR A 172 20.26 2.85 -5.95
CA THR A 172 20.40 1.89 -4.84
C THR A 172 19.55 2.24 -3.62
N SER A 173 18.88 3.39 -3.58
CA SER A 173 17.98 3.74 -2.49
C SER A 173 16.73 2.85 -2.53
N PRO A 174 16.37 2.17 -1.43
CA PRO A 174 15.13 1.38 -1.36
C PRO A 174 13.87 2.21 -1.58
N GLN A 175 13.95 3.53 -1.37
CA GLN A 175 12.83 4.45 -1.49
C GLN A 175 12.72 5.08 -2.88
N ALA A 176 13.77 5.00 -3.71
CA ALA A 176 13.75 5.48 -5.07
C ALA A 176 13.15 4.42 -6.00
N CYS A 177 12.34 4.89 -6.95
CA CYS A 177 11.97 4.10 -8.12
C CYS A 177 13.12 4.23 -9.14
#